data_AF-A0A2E3B9C3-F1
#
_entry.id   AF-A0A2E3B9C3-F1
#
_cell.length_a   1.000
_cell.length_b   1.000
_cell.length_c   1.000
_cell.angle_alpha   90.00
_cell.angle_beta   90.00
_cell.angle_gamma   90.00
#
_symmetry.space_group_name_H-M   'P 1'
#
loop_
_entity.id
_entity.type
_entity.pdbx_description
1 polymer ?
#
loop_
_entity_poly.entity_id
_entity_poly.type
_entity_poly.pdbx_seq_one_letter_code
_entity_poly.pdbx_strand_id
1 'polypeptide(L)'
;MKVIALIGLMLLSLVSRAESNTDQFVQFKISSLQLFSSFSSFIYFQGDDRNRARLQNAKEQGDIAVAALPGTETSLKTKWKQITDYVDLYQSYDFDGVDMSLEGGWSILQNEFNKIIDTRAESKISTIDEFQIRMETILSQYMAYANSTTGGYGVSSSGVPLDKQIDDMTKELAALAEKSDKYKPLQKRWNYIQGTLLAYNSNVAPYVVLHTFEGMRKMIASY
;
A
#
# COMPACT_ATOMS: atom_id res chain seq x y z
N MET A 1 -32.53 -19.21 32.55
CA MET A 1 -31.39 -18.27 32.44
C MET A 1 -31.11 -18.05 30.96
N LYS A 2 -31.31 -16.82 30.45
CA LYS A 2 -31.10 -16.48 29.04
C LYS A 2 -29.61 -16.25 28.80
N VAL A 3 -28.97 -17.11 28.01
CA VAL A 3 -27.64 -16.82 27.47
C VAL A 3 -27.85 -16.34 26.04
N ILE A 4 -27.76 -15.02 25.87
CA ILE A 4 -27.68 -14.37 24.57
C ILE A 4 -26.22 -14.55 24.12
N ALA A 5 -25.97 -15.48 23.20
CA ALA A 5 -24.70 -15.52 22.49
C ALA A 5 -24.74 -14.43 21.42
N LEU A 6 -24.07 -13.31 21.71
CA LEU A 6 -23.86 -12.23 20.77
C LEU A 6 -23.06 -12.76 19.58
N ILE A 7 -23.62 -12.54 18.40
CA ILE A 7 -23.03 -12.76 17.09
C ILE A 7 -21.84 -11.80 16.94
N GLY A 8 -20.63 -12.32 17.05
CA GLY A 8 -19.40 -11.65 16.60
C GLY A 8 -18.98 -12.23 15.26
N LEU A 9 -19.75 -11.96 14.20
CA LEU A 9 -19.33 -12.29 12.84
C LEU A 9 -18.28 -11.26 12.41
N MET A 10 -17.02 -11.44 12.83
CA MET A 10 -15.90 -10.77 12.19
C MET A 10 -15.82 -11.33 10.77
N LEU A 11 -16.39 -10.60 9.82
CA LEU A 11 -16.18 -10.84 8.39
C LEU A 11 -14.71 -10.59 8.10
N LEU A 12 -13.90 -11.63 8.30
CA LEU A 12 -12.60 -11.82 7.67
C LEU A 12 -12.81 -11.71 6.17
N SER A 13 -12.67 -10.51 5.60
CA SER A 13 -12.53 -10.37 4.16
C SER A 13 -11.13 -10.85 3.79
N LEU A 14 -10.96 -12.17 3.79
CA LEU A 14 -9.96 -12.85 2.98
C LEU A 14 -10.29 -12.46 1.53
N VAL A 15 -9.69 -11.38 1.05
CA VAL A 15 -9.72 -11.05 -0.37
C VAL A 15 -8.69 -11.95 -1.04
N SER A 16 -8.98 -13.25 -1.10
CA SER A 16 -8.41 -14.10 -2.12
C SER A 16 -9.08 -13.67 -3.42
N ARG A 17 -8.35 -12.97 -4.29
CA ARG A 17 -8.75 -12.81 -5.69
C ARG A 17 -9.09 -14.22 -6.19
N ALA A 18 -10.25 -14.42 -6.81
CA ALA A 18 -10.51 -15.65 -7.56
C ALA A 18 -9.27 -15.90 -8.41
N GLU A 19 -8.66 -17.10 -8.37
CA GLU A 19 -7.34 -17.48 -8.91
C GLU A 19 -7.08 -17.02 -10.36
N SER A 20 -6.98 -15.71 -10.57
CA SER A 20 -6.98 -15.09 -11.89
C SER A 20 -5.53 -14.85 -12.27
N ASN A 21 -4.79 -15.95 -12.45
CA ASN A 21 -3.56 -16.00 -13.23
C ASN A 21 -2.57 -14.84 -12.98
N THR A 22 -2.55 -14.27 -11.77
CA THR A 22 -1.75 -13.09 -11.49
C THR A 22 -0.38 -13.60 -11.10
N ASP A 23 0.62 -13.10 -11.79
CA ASP A 23 2.01 -13.44 -11.55
C ASP A 23 2.35 -13.27 -10.05
N GLN A 24 3.01 -14.26 -9.47
CA GLN A 24 3.31 -14.30 -8.04
C GLN A 24 4.16 -13.10 -7.62
N PHE A 25 5.05 -12.64 -8.50
CA PHE A 25 5.86 -11.47 -8.25
C PHE A 25 5.03 -10.18 -8.29
N VAL A 26 4.06 -10.06 -9.19
CA VAL A 26 3.09 -8.96 -9.19
C VAL A 26 2.32 -8.89 -7.87
N GLN A 27 1.82 -10.03 -7.37
CA GLN A 27 1.11 -10.07 -6.08
C GLN A 27 2.02 -9.67 -4.91
N PHE A 28 3.27 -10.13 -4.92
CA PHE A 28 4.24 -9.72 -3.93
C PHE A 28 4.58 -8.23 -4.00
N LYS A 29 4.76 -7.66 -5.21
CA LYS A 29 4.99 -6.23 -5.41
C LYS A 29 3.85 -5.39 -4.83
N ILE A 30 2.60 -5.74 -5.15
CA ILE A 30 1.41 -5.07 -4.60
C ILE A 30 1.40 -5.16 -3.07
N SER A 31 1.60 -6.35 -2.51
CA SER A 31 1.58 -6.57 -1.06
C SER A 31 2.69 -5.79 -0.34
N SER A 32 3.87 -5.69 -0.96
CA SER A 32 4.98 -4.90 -0.41
C SER A 32 4.65 -3.40 -0.32
N LEU A 33 4.05 -2.82 -1.36
CA LEU A 33 3.61 -1.42 -1.37
C LEU A 33 2.51 -1.15 -0.33
N GLN A 34 1.64 -2.15 -0.11
CA GLN A 34 0.63 -2.09 0.94
C GLN A 34 1.25 -2.14 2.34
N LEU A 35 2.33 -2.90 2.56
CA LEU A 35 3.07 -2.86 3.82
C LEU A 35 3.75 -1.49 4.02
N PHE A 36 4.42 -0.95 2.98
CA PHE A 36 5.06 0.37 3.02
C PHE A 36 4.08 1.47 3.44
N SER A 37 2.94 1.57 2.76
CA SER A 37 1.90 2.54 3.10
C SER A 37 1.27 2.28 4.48
N SER A 38 1.10 1.02 4.89
CA SER A 38 0.50 0.68 6.18
C SER A 38 1.41 1.04 7.36
N PHE A 39 2.71 0.78 7.26
CA PHE A 39 3.67 1.19 8.30
C PHE A 39 3.77 2.72 8.40
N SER A 40 3.80 3.42 7.27
CA SER A 40 3.73 4.89 7.28
C SER A 40 2.45 5.38 7.95
N SER A 41 1.29 4.77 7.67
CA SER A 41 0.04 5.12 8.37
C SER A 41 0.08 4.80 9.87
N PHE A 42 0.71 3.71 10.26
CA PHE A 42 0.90 3.34 11.67
C PHE A 42 1.71 4.40 12.42
N ILE A 43 2.79 4.92 11.83
CA ILE A 43 3.54 6.05 12.38
C ILE A 43 2.67 7.31 12.44
N TYR A 44 2.03 7.68 11.32
CA TYR A 44 1.22 8.90 11.21
C TYR A 44 0.14 9.00 12.29
N PHE A 45 -0.57 7.89 12.50
CA PHE A 45 -1.67 7.78 13.46
C PHE A 45 -1.22 7.27 14.82
N GLN A 46 0.06 7.40 15.11
CA GLN A 46 0.64 7.14 16.42
C GLN A 46 0.32 5.75 16.98
N GLY A 47 0.23 4.75 16.10
CA GLY A 47 -0.03 3.39 16.49
C GLY A 47 -1.45 3.10 16.98
N ASP A 48 -2.46 3.87 16.58
CA ASP A 48 -3.85 3.55 16.90
C ASP A 48 -4.21 2.09 16.51
N ASP A 49 -5.21 1.52 17.19
CA ASP A 49 -5.58 0.11 17.02
C ASP A 49 -5.95 -0.25 15.58
N ARG A 50 -6.58 0.68 14.86
CA ARG A 50 -7.00 0.46 13.47
C ARG A 50 -5.80 0.32 12.55
N ASN A 51 -4.82 1.21 12.69
CA ASN A 51 -3.61 1.24 11.87
C ASN A 51 -2.63 0.14 12.27
N ARG A 52 -2.60 -0.23 13.56
CA ARG A 52 -1.89 -1.43 14.03
C ARG A 52 -2.45 -2.70 13.38
N ALA A 53 -3.77 -2.86 13.38
CA ALA A 53 -4.42 -3.99 12.70
C ALA A 53 -4.16 -3.96 11.18
N ARG A 54 -4.21 -2.78 10.54
CA ARG A 54 -3.87 -2.65 9.10
C ARG A 54 -2.43 -3.08 8.82
N LEU A 55 -1.48 -2.67 9.65
CA LEU A 55 -0.07 -3.04 9.54
C LEU A 55 0.13 -4.55 9.65
N GLN A 56 -0.47 -5.20 10.66
CA GLN A 56 -0.40 -6.65 10.81
C GLN A 56 -0.94 -7.40 9.60
N ASN A 57 -2.13 -7.02 9.14
CA ASN A 57 -2.72 -7.64 7.95
C ASN A 57 -1.82 -7.47 6.72
N ALA A 58 -1.26 -6.28 6.50
CA ALA A 58 -0.37 -6.03 5.35
C ALA A 58 0.93 -6.86 5.44
N LYS A 59 1.49 -7.00 6.64
CA LYS A 59 2.66 -7.85 6.89
C LYS A 59 2.35 -9.32 6.57
N GLU A 60 1.26 -9.86 7.11
CA GLU A 60 0.83 -11.24 6.88
C GLU A 60 0.60 -11.53 5.39
N GLN A 61 -0.06 -10.62 4.66
CA GLN A 61 -0.27 -10.78 3.22
C GLN A 61 1.05 -10.77 2.44
N GLY A 62 1.98 -9.88 2.81
CA GLY A 62 3.31 -9.86 2.22
C GLY A 62 4.14 -11.11 2.52
N ASP A 63 4.03 -11.66 3.74
CA ASP A 63 4.67 -12.91 4.15
C ASP A 63 4.13 -14.11 3.33
N ILE A 64 2.83 -14.16 3.09
CA ILE A 64 2.21 -15.17 2.21
C ILE A 64 2.72 -15.00 0.77
N ALA A 65 2.73 -13.77 0.25
CA ALA A 65 3.11 -13.51 -1.14
C ALA A 65 4.61 -13.77 -1.40
N VAL A 66 5.50 -13.43 -0.45
CA VAL A 66 6.94 -13.70 -0.60
C VAL A 66 7.26 -15.19 -0.52
N ALA A 67 6.51 -15.93 0.31
CA ALA A 67 6.69 -17.37 0.45
C ALA A 67 6.35 -18.11 -0.85
N ALA A 68 5.36 -17.61 -1.60
CA ALA A 68 4.96 -18.15 -2.91
C ALA A 68 6.02 -17.95 -4.01
N LEU A 69 6.96 -17.01 -3.86
CA LEU A 69 8.00 -16.78 -4.85
C LEU A 69 8.99 -17.97 -4.95
N PRO A 70 9.62 -18.19 -6.12
CA PRO A 70 10.65 -19.22 -6.29
C PRO A 70 11.78 -19.15 -5.25
N GLY A 71 12.36 -20.29 -4.89
CA GLY A 71 13.48 -20.36 -3.95
C GLY A 71 14.74 -19.63 -4.42
N THR A 72 14.85 -19.35 -5.73
CA THR A 72 15.93 -18.56 -6.32
C THR A 72 15.87 -17.07 -5.96
N GLU A 73 14.75 -16.58 -5.44
CA GLU A 73 14.54 -15.18 -5.03
C GLU A 73 15.18 -14.85 -3.68
N THR A 74 16.41 -15.31 -3.45
CA THR A 74 17.08 -15.27 -2.15
C THR A 74 17.31 -13.84 -1.65
N SER A 75 17.80 -12.94 -2.52
CA SER A 75 18.03 -11.52 -2.17
C SER A 75 16.74 -10.82 -1.78
N LEU A 76 15.65 -11.10 -2.49
CA LEU A 76 14.35 -10.49 -2.24
C LEU A 76 13.74 -11.00 -0.94
N LYS A 77 13.75 -12.33 -0.72
CA LYS A 77 13.29 -12.95 0.54
C LYS A 77 14.10 -12.46 1.75
N THR A 78 15.42 -12.29 1.58
CA THR A 78 16.29 -11.78 2.64
C THR A 78 15.97 -10.32 2.97
N LYS A 79 15.80 -9.46 1.96
CA LYS A 79 15.42 -8.06 2.20
C LYS A 79 14.03 -7.95 2.81
N TRP A 80 13.07 -8.75 2.35
CA TRP A 80 11.74 -8.81 2.95
C TRP A 80 11.80 -9.18 4.43
N LYS A 81 12.60 -10.18 4.80
CA LYS A 81 12.81 -10.52 6.22
C LYS A 81 13.34 -9.33 7.03
N GLN A 82 14.29 -8.56 6.51
CA GLN A 82 14.78 -7.36 7.20
C GLN A 82 13.68 -6.32 7.40
N ILE A 83 12.81 -6.13 6.41
CA ILE A 83 11.64 -5.24 6.50
C ILE A 83 10.68 -5.73 7.59
N THR A 84 10.35 -7.01 7.62
CA THR A 84 9.40 -7.54 8.60
C THR A 84 9.99 -7.57 10.01
N ASP A 85 11.29 -7.84 10.15
CA ASP A 85 11.97 -7.76 11.44
C ASP A 85 11.96 -6.31 11.97
N TYR A 86 12.07 -5.31 11.09
CA TYR A 86 11.92 -3.89 11.44
C TYR A 86 10.49 -3.57 11.90
N VAL A 87 9.48 -4.07 11.18
CA VAL A 87 8.08 -3.94 11.60
C VAL A 87 7.89 -4.57 12.99
N ASP A 88 8.40 -5.77 13.20
CA ASP A 88 8.23 -6.49 14.46
C ASP A 88 8.87 -5.79 15.65
N LEU A 89 9.98 -5.07 15.43
CA LEU A 89 10.66 -4.28 16.45
C LEU A 89 9.82 -3.08 16.91
N TYR A 90 9.06 -2.46 16.00
CA TYR A 90 8.36 -1.20 16.26
C TYR A 90 6.84 -1.32 16.29
N GLN A 91 6.27 -2.47 15.97
CA GLN A 91 4.82 -2.69 15.94
C GLN A 91 4.13 -2.55 17.30
N SER A 92 4.86 -2.49 18.41
CA SER A 92 4.36 -2.27 19.77
C SER A 92 4.74 -0.89 20.33
N TYR A 93 5.46 -0.06 19.57
CA TYR A 93 5.81 1.28 20.00
C TYR A 93 4.56 2.15 20.15
N ASP A 94 4.60 3.04 21.14
CA ASP A 94 3.65 4.13 21.32
C ASP A 94 4.36 5.40 20.85
N PHE A 95 3.79 6.10 19.86
CA PHE A 95 4.47 7.22 19.22
C PHE A 95 4.02 8.53 19.84
N ASP A 96 4.92 9.17 20.58
CA ASP A 96 4.72 10.52 21.10
C ASP A 96 5.07 11.63 20.09
N GLY A 97 5.48 11.25 18.87
CA GLY A 97 5.84 12.15 17.78
C GLY A 97 7.27 12.72 17.84
N VAL A 98 8.11 12.25 18.77
CA VAL A 98 9.48 12.78 18.97
C VAL A 98 10.54 11.99 18.19
N ASP A 99 10.30 10.70 17.93
CA ASP A 99 11.30 9.82 17.30
C ASP A 99 11.21 9.79 15.77
N MET A 100 11.82 10.79 15.12
CA MET A 100 11.96 10.85 13.65
C MET A 100 12.92 9.79 13.08
N SER A 101 13.65 9.03 13.92
CA SER A 101 14.64 8.05 13.44
C SER A 101 13.97 6.83 12.79
N LEU A 102 12.71 6.55 13.15
CA LEU A 102 11.94 5.45 12.56
C LEU A 102 11.62 5.70 11.08
N GLU A 103 11.20 6.91 10.73
CA GLU A 103 10.88 7.26 9.35
C GLU A 103 12.12 7.18 8.45
N GLY A 104 13.27 7.62 8.98
CA GLY A 104 14.55 7.52 8.30
C GLY A 104 14.95 6.05 8.03
N GLY A 105 14.88 5.19 9.06
CA GLY A 105 15.16 3.77 8.91
C GLY A 105 14.22 3.07 7.94
N TRP A 106 12.92 3.39 8.00
CA TRP A 106 11.91 2.85 7.09
C TRP A 106 12.16 3.23 5.63
N SER A 107 12.46 4.52 5.38
CA SER A 107 12.75 5.00 4.03
C SER A 107 13.98 4.32 3.43
N ILE A 108 15.03 4.08 4.23
CA ILE A 108 16.22 3.34 3.78
C ILE A 108 15.84 1.93 3.34
N LEU A 109 15.08 1.20 4.18
CA LEU A 109 14.63 -0.16 3.86
C LEU A 109 13.78 -0.20 2.58
N GLN A 110 12.86 0.76 2.43
CA GLN A 110 12.03 0.87 1.22
C GLN A 110 12.88 1.13 -0.03
N ASN A 111 13.84 2.07 0.05
CA ASN A 111 14.71 2.39 -1.08
C ASN A 111 15.60 1.21 -1.49
N GLU A 112 16.15 0.48 -0.52
CA GLU A 112 16.95 -0.71 -0.79
C GLU A 112 16.12 -1.84 -1.39
N PHE A 113 14.88 -2.01 -0.94
CA PHE A 113 13.95 -2.99 -1.50
C PHE A 113 13.53 -2.65 -2.92
N ASN A 114 13.18 -1.39 -3.19
CA ASN A 114 12.80 -0.94 -4.53
C ASN A 114 13.91 -1.19 -5.55
N LYS A 115 15.17 -0.94 -5.18
CA LYS A 115 16.33 -1.28 -6.05
C LYS A 115 16.38 -2.76 -6.42
N ILE A 116 16.00 -3.67 -5.53
CA ILE A 116 15.94 -5.11 -5.84
C ILE A 116 14.77 -5.40 -6.78
N ILE A 117 13.58 -4.85 -6.49
CA ILE A 117 12.38 -5.00 -7.31
C ILE A 117 12.59 -4.49 -8.73
N ASP A 118 13.18 -3.30 -8.90
CA ASP A 118 13.36 -2.61 -10.19
C ASP A 118 14.33 -3.35 -11.13
N THR A 119 15.23 -4.19 -10.59
CA THR A 119 16.12 -5.02 -11.42
C THR A 119 15.40 -6.20 -12.07
N ARG A 120 14.16 -6.49 -11.65
CA ARG A 120 13.39 -7.60 -12.19
C ARG A 120 12.57 -7.12 -13.38
N ALA A 121 12.78 -7.76 -14.52
CA ALA A 121 11.87 -7.61 -15.65
C ALA A 121 10.50 -8.16 -15.25
N GLU A 122 9.49 -7.31 -15.32
CA GLU A 122 8.12 -7.73 -15.11
C GLU A 122 7.69 -8.64 -16.27
N SER A 123 7.06 -9.76 -15.96
CA SER A 123 6.33 -10.57 -16.95
C SER A 123 5.21 -9.74 -17.58
N LYS A 124 4.45 -10.30 -18.53
CA LYS A 124 3.28 -9.60 -19.07
C LYS A 124 2.27 -9.31 -17.95
N ILE A 125 2.21 -8.07 -17.48
CA ILE A 125 1.28 -7.60 -16.45
C ILE A 125 -0.06 -7.30 -17.10
N SER A 126 -1.16 -7.66 -16.42
CA SER A 126 -2.49 -7.29 -16.87
C SER A 126 -2.74 -5.79 -16.61
N THR A 127 -3.53 -5.14 -17.46
CA THR A 127 -3.83 -3.69 -17.31
C THR A 127 -4.35 -3.32 -15.92
N ILE A 128 -5.11 -4.21 -15.28
CA ILE A 128 -5.65 -3.94 -13.95
C ILE A 128 -4.62 -4.10 -12.84
N ASP A 129 -3.65 -5.01 -13.02
CA ASP A 129 -2.55 -5.19 -12.07
C ASP A 129 -1.57 -4.02 -12.15
N GLU A 130 -1.27 -3.55 -13.36
CA GLU A 130 -0.47 -2.35 -13.58
C GLU A 130 -1.12 -1.13 -12.93
N PHE A 131 -2.44 -0.99 -13.09
CA PHE A 131 -3.21 0.05 -12.41
C PHE A 131 -3.11 -0.07 -10.89
N GLN A 132 -3.27 -1.27 -10.33
CA GLN A 132 -3.17 -1.48 -8.90
C GLN A 132 -1.76 -1.16 -8.38
N ILE A 133 -0.71 -1.61 -9.05
CA ILE A 133 0.68 -1.30 -8.67
C ILE A 133 0.86 0.21 -8.60
N ARG A 134 0.44 0.96 -9.63
CA ARG A 134 0.59 2.42 -9.66
C ARG A 134 -0.23 3.12 -8.59
N MET A 135 -1.45 2.64 -8.34
CA MET A 135 -2.27 3.09 -7.21
C MET A 135 -1.49 2.92 -5.90
N GLU A 136 -0.99 1.73 -5.60
CA GLU A 136 -0.27 1.47 -4.35
C GLU A 136 1.06 2.25 -4.25
N THR A 137 1.75 2.50 -5.37
CA THR A 137 2.92 3.38 -5.42
C THR A 137 2.57 4.80 -5.00
N ILE A 138 1.50 5.36 -5.57
CA ILE A 138 1.00 6.71 -5.21
C ILE A 138 0.64 6.77 -3.73
N LEU A 139 -0.03 5.75 -3.20
CA LEU A 139 -0.39 5.72 -1.77
C LEU A 139 0.85 5.66 -0.88
N SER A 140 1.82 4.82 -1.23
CA SER A 140 3.06 4.67 -0.46
C SER A 140 3.82 5.99 -0.43
N GLN A 141 3.98 6.67 -1.56
CA GLN A 141 4.64 7.97 -1.62
C GLN A 141 3.85 9.06 -0.90
N TYR A 142 2.52 9.09 -1.06
CA TYR A 142 1.64 10.02 -0.35
C TYR A 142 1.79 9.90 1.17
N MET A 143 1.72 8.68 1.71
CA MET A 143 1.84 8.47 3.16
C MET A 143 3.23 8.83 3.69
N ALA A 144 4.26 8.57 2.89
CA ALA A 144 5.61 8.94 3.27
C ALA A 144 5.81 10.49 3.25
N TYR A 145 5.12 11.21 2.37
CA TYR A 145 5.06 12.69 2.43
C TYR A 145 4.25 13.21 3.61
N ALA A 146 3.12 12.58 3.93
CA ALA A 146 2.29 12.96 5.08
C ALA A 146 3.03 12.82 6.42
N ASN A 147 3.89 11.81 6.54
CA ASN A 147 4.72 11.57 7.73
C ASN A 147 5.83 12.60 7.92
N SER A 148 6.36 13.16 6.83
CA SER A 148 7.49 14.07 6.90
C SER A 148 7.09 15.42 7.52
N THR A 149 7.21 15.56 8.84
CA THR A 149 6.93 16.77 9.63
C THR A 149 7.69 18.03 9.18
N THR A 150 8.72 17.89 8.34
CA THR A 150 9.53 18.99 7.77
C THR A 150 9.60 19.02 6.24
N GLY A 151 8.71 18.31 5.53
CA GLY A 151 8.67 18.35 4.07
C GLY A 151 9.88 17.68 3.39
N GLY A 152 9.85 16.35 3.31
CA GLY A 152 10.62 15.58 2.35
C GLY A 152 12.03 15.16 2.76
N TYR A 153 12.26 14.72 4.01
CA TYR A 153 13.50 13.96 4.26
C TYR A 153 13.34 12.52 3.73
N GLY A 154 13.79 12.35 2.47
CA GLY A 154 14.38 11.08 2.04
C GLY A 154 13.48 10.06 1.37
N VAL A 155 12.19 10.33 1.14
CA VAL A 155 11.35 9.49 0.27
C VAL A 155 11.73 9.78 -1.19
N SER A 156 12.82 9.14 -1.61
CA SER A 156 13.37 9.08 -2.98
C SER A 156 13.07 10.29 -3.88
N SER A 157 13.95 11.27 -3.90
CA SER A 157 14.04 12.30 -4.96
C SER A 157 14.42 11.73 -6.34
N SER A 158 14.41 10.41 -6.52
CA SER A 158 14.71 9.70 -7.77
C SER A 158 13.49 9.16 -8.50
N GLY A 159 12.27 9.42 -8.00
CA GLY A 159 11.01 8.96 -8.59
C GLY A 159 10.27 10.04 -9.38
N VAL A 160 9.24 9.63 -10.12
CA VAL A 160 8.28 10.55 -10.75
C VAL A 160 7.59 11.37 -9.65
N PRO A 161 7.47 12.70 -9.77
CA PRO A 161 6.73 13.52 -8.80
C PRO A 161 5.30 13.02 -8.56
N LEU A 162 4.80 13.12 -7.32
CA LEU A 162 3.50 12.56 -6.91
C LEU A 162 2.34 13.16 -7.73
N ASP A 163 2.36 14.48 -7.96
CA ASP A 163 1.40 15.20 -8.79
C ASP A 163 1.37 14.65 -10.23
N LYS A 164 2.55 14.42 -10.81
CA LYS A 164 2.66 13.83 -12.14
C LYS A 164 2.13 12.40 -12.19
N GLN A 165 2.42 11.57 -11.18
CA GLN A 165 1.87 10.21 -11.11
C GLN A 165 0.33 10.23 -11.02
N ILE A 166 -0.23 11.15 -10.24
CA ILE A 166 -1.68 11.33 -10.12
C ILE A 166 -2.28 11.73 -11.47
N ASP A 167 -1.70 12.73 -12.14
CA ASP A 167 -2.16 13.20 -13.45
C ASP A 167 -2.14 12.11 -14.52
N ASP A 168 -1.05 11.34 -14.57
CA ASP A 168 -0.90 10.25 -15.55
C ASP A 168 -1.92 9.13 -15.27
N MET A 169 -2.12 8.76 -14.01
CA MET A 169 -3.12 7.77 -13.60
C MET A 169 -4.56 8.24 -13.88
N THR A 170 -4.85 9.54 -13.70
CA THR A 170 -6.15 10.14 -14.06
C THR A 170 -6.44 10.00 -15.55
N LYS A 171 -5.48 10.35 -16.41
CA LYS A 171 -5.64 10.28 -17.87
C LYS A 171 -5.87 8.85 -18.35
N GLU A 172 -5.07 7.92 -17.83
CA GLU A 172 -5.17 6.52 -18.24
C GLU A 172 -6.46 5.85 -17.77
N LEU A 173 -6.89 6.11 -16.54
CA LEU A 173 -8.14 5.56 -16.03
C LEU A 173 -9.35 6.14 -16.77
N ALA A 174 -9.27 7.41 -17.21
CA ALA A 174 -10.27 7.98 -18.10
C ALA A 174 -10.33 7.24 -19.44
N ALA A 175 -9.18 7.00 -20.07
CA ALA A 175 -9.12 6.24 -21.32
C ALA A 175 -9.62 4.79 -21.16
N LEU A 176 -9.40 4.15 -20.00
CA LEU A 176 -9.95 2.82 -19.70
C LEU A 176 -11.48 2.85 -19.53
N ALA A 177 -12.00 3.84 -18.81
CA ALA A 177 -13.44 4.00 -18.58
C ALA A 177 -14.21 4.40 -19.85
N GLU A 178 -13.56 5.09 -20.80
CA GLU A 178 -14.11 5.33 -22.14
C GLU A 178 -14.24 4.04 -22.95
N LYS A 179 -13.27 3.13 -22.83
CA LYS A 179 -13.26 1.86 -23.56
C LYS A 179 -14.18 0.81 -22.93
N SER A 180 -14.42 0.86 -21.63
CA SER A 180 -15.24 -0.15 -20.94
C SER A 180 -15.93 0.40 -19.69
N ASP A 181 -17.25 0.25 -19.66
CA ASP A 181 -18.12 0.68 -18.55
C ASP A 181 -17.74 0.07 -17.20
N LYS A 182 -17.11 -1.11 -17.20
CA LYS A 182 -16.70 -1.78 -15.97
C LYS A 182 -15.70 -0.96 -15.14
N TYR A 183 -14.94 -0.05 -15.77
CA TYR A 183 -13.97 0.80 -15.08
C TYR A 183 -14.54 2.15 -14.62
N LYS A 184 -15.75 2.54 -15.04
CA LYS A 184 -16.39 3.81 -14.63
C LYS A 184 -16.52 3.97 -13.10
N PRO A 185 -16.90 2.92 -12.34
CA PRO A 185 -16.94 3.02 -10.88
C PRO A 185 -15.56 3.35 -10.27
N LEU A 186 -14.50 2.74 -10.81
CA LEU A 186 -13.13 2.96 -10.33
C LEU A 186 -12.67 4.39 -10.65
N GLN A 187 -12.94 4.86 -11.88
CA GLN A 187 -12.70 6.24 -12.29
C GLN A 187 -13.39 7.25 -11.36
N LYS A 188 -14.66 7.00 -11.00
CA LYS A 188 -15.40 7.88 -10.08
C LYS A 188 -14.72 7.98 -8.71
N ARG A 189 -14.23 6.87 -8.15
CA ARG A 189 -13.51 6.88 -6.87
C ARG A 189 -12.15 7.56 -6.96
N TRP A 190 -11.42 7.33 -8.05
CA TRP A 190 -10.15 8.01 -8.30
C TRP A 190 -10.33 9.54 -8.40
N ASN A 191 -11.30 10.00 -9.19
CA ASN A 191 -11.59 11.42 -9.35
C ASN A 191 -12.06 12.08 -8.05
N TYR A 192 -12.69 11.32 -7.15
CA TYR A 192 -13.05 11.80 -5.82
C TYR A 192 -11.80 12.07 -4.95
N ILE A 193 -10.78 11.21 -5.03
CA ILE A 193 -9.61 11.30 -4.14
C ILE A 193 -8.44 12.10 -4.71
N GLN A 194 -8.38 12.36 -6.02
CA GLN A 194 -7.24 13.06 -6.63
C GLN A 194 -6.92 14.41 -5.97
N GLY A 195 -7.94 15.22 -5.64
CA GLY A 195 -7.74 16.51 -4.99
C GLY A 195 -7.23 16.37 -3.55
N THR A 196 -7.64 15.31 -2.86
CA THR A 196 -7.18 14.99 -1.51
C THR A 196 -5.75 14.47 -1.51
N LEU A 197 -5.34 13.72 -2.53
CA LEU A 197 -3.95 13.25 -2.70
C LEU A 197 -2.96 14.41 -2.87
N LEU A 198 -3.39 15.50 -3.51
CA LEU A 198 -2.58 16.72 -3.64
C LEU A 198 -2.50 17.54 -2.34
N ALA A 199 -3.38 17.27 -1.37
CA ALA A 199 -3.44 17.95 -0.07
C ALA A 199 -2.73 17.15 1.05
N TYR A 200 -1.51 16.70 0.80
CA TYR A 200 -0.74 15.84 1.72
C TYR A 200 -0.31 16.51 3.04
N ASN A 201 -0.45 17.84 3.13
CA ASN A 201 -0.18 18.63 4.34
C ASN A 201 -1.40 18.80 5.27
N SER A 202 -2.52 18.15 4.97
CA SER A 202 -3.76 18.22 5.77
C SER A 202 -3.90 17.04 6.72
N ASN A 203 -4.21 17.31 8.00
CA ASN A 203 -4.35 16.27 9.04
C ASN A 203 -5.51 15.28 8.82
N VAL A 204 -6.52 15.67 8.04
CA VAL A 204 -7.71 14.83 7.78
C VAL A 204 -7.57 14.03 6.48
N ALA A 205 -6.73 14.51 5.55
CA ALA A 205 -6.59 13.92 4.23
C ALA A 205 -6.11 12.44 4.25
N PRO A 206 -5.14 12.04 5.11
CA PRO A 206 -4.68 10.65 5.15
C PRO A 206 -5.78 9.63 5.48
N TYR A 207 -6.72 9.97 6.38
CA TYR A 207 -7.85 9.09 6.70
C TYR A 207 -8.75 8.83 5.48
N VAL A 208 -9.08 9.89 4.73
CA VAL A 208 -9.95 9.82 3.54
C VAL A 208 -9.25 9.04 2.43
N VAL A 209 -7.95 9.28 2.24
CA VAL A 209 -7.12 8.58 1.25
C VAL A 209 -7.07 7.09 1.55
N LEU A 210 -6.65 6.68 2.75
CA LEU A 210 -6.52 5.27 3.10
C LEU A 210 -7.86 4.53 2.97
N HIS A 211 -8.96 5.13 3.44
CA HIS A 211 -10.28 4.51 3.33
C HIS A 211 -10.76 4.38 1.88
N THR A 212 -10.49 5.38 1.04
CA THR A 212 -10.88 5.33 -0.38
C THR A 212 -10.08 4.26 -1.13
N PHE A 213 -8.79 4.13 -0.83
CA PHE A 213 -7.92 3.09 -1.40
C PHE A 213 -8.36 1.68 -0.99
N GLU A 214 -8.77 1.45 0.26
CA GLU A 214 -9.40 0.18 0.68
C GLU A 214 -10.62 -0.17 -0.19
N GLY A 215 -11.46 0.82 -0.50
CA GLY A 215 -12.59 0.65 -1.41
C GLY A 215 -12.18 0.32 -2.85
N MET A 216 -11.15 0.99 -3.36
CA MET A 216 -10.62 0.72 -4.71
C MET A 216 -9.99 -0.67 -4.82
N ARG A 217 -9.22 -1.11 -3.82
CA ARG A 217 -8.65 -2.49 -3.75
C ARG A 217 -9.75 -3.55 -3.88
N LYS A 218 -10.86 -3.39 -3.14
CA LYS A 218 -12.01 -4.31 -3.21
C LYS A 218 -12.64 -4.37 -4.60
N MET A 219 -12.73 -3.22 -5.28
CA MET A 219 -13.25 -3.17 -6.65
C MET A 219 -12.30 -3.81 -7.65
N ILE A 220 -11.01 -3.53 -7.53
CA ILE A 220 -9.97 -4.13 -8.37
C ILE A 220 -9.96 -5.65 -8.24
N ALA A 221 -10.08 -6.18 -7.01
CA ALA A 221 -10.15 -7.61 -6.76
C ALA A 221 -11.38 -8.31 -7.37
N SER A 222 -12.40 -7.55 -7.79
CA SER A 222 -13.61 -8.06 -8.44
C SER A 222 -13.59 -8.03 -9.98
N TYR A 223 -12.52 -7.50 -10.58
CA TYR A 223 -12.33 -7.46 -12.04
C TYR A 223 -11.56 -8.66 -12.58
#